data_AF-A0A9P0P5B2-F1
#
_entry.id   AF-A0A9P0P5B2-F1
#
_cell.length_a   1.000
_cell.length_b   1.000
_cell.length_c   1.000
_cell.angle_alpha   90.00
_cell.angle_beta   90.00
_cell.angle_gamma   90.00
#
_symmetry.space_group_name_H-M   'P 1'
#
loop_
_entity.id
_entity.type
_entity.pdbx_description
1 polymer ?
#
loop_
_entity_poly.entity_id
_entity_poly.type
_entity_poly.pdbx_seq_one_letter_code
_entity_poly.pdbx_strand_id
1 'polypeptide(L)'
;MVLAALFAICMQGLFATLDDNQPTWTMENSLIGVNPGLGFRPISPRTEEGSLIWYNITNQTTINKWVKLADEFLKPYKEPQTGENFVNCNFDKPPGPNQVCITSVNQLGNCHPSKKYGFNSSSPCVFLKLNRIYGWKPDFYTTPLEDMPDGLKQHIKTRQGEEKKQIWVTCNGINDFDKENIRGFNYHPRGFASYYYPYKNPKNYLSPIIGVEIVNITHKSSESVP
;
A
#
# COMPACT_ATOMS: atom_id res chain seq x y z
N MET A 1 -31.12 31.78 13.35
CA MET A 1 -31.78 31.03 12.26
C MET A 1 -31.46 31.60 10.88
N VAL A 2 -31.56 32.92 10.65
CA VAL A 2 -31.28 33.54 9.33
C VAL A 2 -29.88 33.24 8.78
N LEU A 3 -28.83 33.31 9.63
CA LEU A 3 -27.46 33.01 9.19
C LEU A 3 -27.26 31.54 8.80
N ALA A 4 -27.88 30.61 9.53
CA ALA A 4 -27.82 29.18 9.21
C ALA A 4 -28.52 28.88 7.87
N ALA A 5 -29.65 29.55 7.60
CA ALA A 5 -30.36 29.43 6.33
C ALA A 5 -29.52 29.99 5.16
N LEU A 6 -28.87 31.15 5.33
CA LEU A 6 -27.98 31.72 4.31
C LEU A 6 -26.80 30.78 4.03
N PHE A 7 -26.15 30.26 5.08
CA PHE A 7 -25.06 29.29 4.93
C PHE A 7 -25.52 28.02 4.19
N ALA A 8 -26.69 27.48 4.54
CA ALA A 8 -27.25 26.32 3.86
C ALA A 8 -27.51 26.58 2.37
N ILE A 9 -28.05 27.75 2.01
CA ILE A 9 -28.26 28.15 0.61
C ILE A 9 -26.92 28.25 -0.13
N CYS A 10 -25.92 28.88 0.47
CA CYS A 10 -24.58 28.97 -0.13
C CYS A 10 -23.94 27.58 -0.32
N MET A 11 -24.07 26.69 0.67
CA MET A 11 -23.58 25.31 0.56
C MET A 11 -24.31 24.51 -0.52
N GLN A 12 -25.63 24.66 -0.66
CA GLN A 12 -26.40 24.04 -1.73
C GLN A 12 -25.95 24.56 -3.11
N GLY A 13 -25.73 25.87 -3.24
CA GLY A 13 -25.17 26.46 -4.46
C GLY A 13 -23.79 25.89 -4.80
N LEU A 14 -22.91 25.73 -3.81
CA LEU A 14 -21.61 25.09 -3.99
C LEU A 14 -21.77 23.63 -4.45
N PHE A 15 -22.57 22.82 -3.75
CA PHE A 15 -22.76 21.41 -4.12
C PHE A 15 -23.34 21.22 -5.52
N ALA A 16 -24.19 22.14 -5.98
CA ALA A 16 -24.72 22.11 -7.35
C ALA A 16 -23.63 22.31 -8.43
N THR A 17 -22.46 22.84 -8.08
CA THR A 17 -21.32 23.03 -9.00
C THR A 17 -20.28 21.91 -8.94
N LEU A 18 -20.41 20.97 -7.99
CA LEU A 18 -19.44 19.89 -7.78
C LEU A 18 -19.84 18.64 -8.57
N ASP A 19 -18.83 17.92 -9.05
CA ASP A 19 -18.99 16.60 -9.67
C ASP A 19 -18.73 15.52 -8.61
N ASP A 20 -19.67 14.58 -8.45
CA ASP A 20 -19.57 13.49 -7.47
C ASP A 20 -18.48 12.46 -7.81
N ASN A 21 -18.03 12.42 -9.07
CA ASN A 21 -17.10 11.40 -9.56
C ASN A 21 -15.65 11.90 -9.65
N GLN A 22 -15.43 13.21 -9.75
CA GLN A 22 -14.09 13.79 -9.89
C GLN A 22 -13.92 15.10 -9.11
N PRO A 23 -12.75 15.34 -8.49
CA PRO A 23 -12.49 16.61 -7.83
C PRO A 23 -12.31 17.74 -8.86
N THR A 24 -12.76 18.95 -8.53
CA THR A 24 -12.66 20.14 -9.37
C THR A 24 -11.21 20.48 -9.73
N TRP A 25 -10.29 20.34 -8.76
CA TRP A 25 -8.87 20.59 -8.94
C TRP A 25 -8.11 19.26 -8.84
N THR A 26 -7.28 18.98 -9.82
CA THR A 26 -6.49 17.75 -9.91
C THR A 26 -5.00 18.06 -10.11
N MET A 27 -4.15 17.13 -9.71
CA MET A 27 -2.70 17.15 -9.95
C MET A 27 -2.07 18.47 -9.45
N GLU A 28 -1.25 19.15 -10.26
CA GLU A 28 -0.54 20.39 -9.89
C GLU A 28 -1.47 21.53 -9.46
N ASN A 29 -2.70 21.55 -9.96
CA ASN A 29 -3.71 22.55 -9.57
C ASN A 29 -4.36 22.24 -8.23
N SER A 30 -4.08 21.06 -7.64
CA SER A 30 -4.61 20.62 -6.35
C SER A 30 -3.56 20.76 -5.26
N LEU A 31 -4.00 20.95 -4.02
CA LEU A 31 -3.12 20.97 -2.83
C LEU A 31 -2.32 19.66 -2.64
N ILE A 32 -2.81 18.54 -3.19
CA ILE A 32 -2.19 17.22 -3.06
C ILE A 32 -0.97 17.08 -4.01
N GLY A 33 -0.96 17.82 -5.12
CA GLY A 33 0.09 17.75 -6.12
C GLY A 33 0.14 16.43 -6.91
N VAL A 34 1.33 16.07 -7.38
CA VAL A 34 1.59 14.92 -8.28
C VAL A 34 2.35 13.77 -7.62
N ASN A 35 2.66 13.88 -6.33
CA ASN A 35 3.47 12.90 -5.60
C ASN A 35 2.61 12.11 -4.60
N PRO A 36 2.17 10.88 -4.94
CA PRO A 36 1.38 10.09 -4.01
C PRO A 36 2.21 9.68 -2.79
N GLY A 37 1.65 9.89 -1.61
CA GLY A 37 2.22 9.36 -0.38
C GLY A 37 2.19 7.83 -0.33
N LEU A 38 3.18 7.23 0.32
CA LEU A 38 3.26 5.80 0.60
C LEU A 38 2.86 5.53 2.06
N GLY A 39 1.79 4.78 2.27
CA GLY A 39 1.38 4.31 3.58
C GLY A 39 1.78 2.87 3.83
N PHE A 40 1.98 2.52 5.10
CA PHE A 40 2.18 1.13 5.52
C PHE A 40 1.09 0.66 6.50
N ARG A 41 0.90 -0.65 6.62
CA ARG A 41 0.01 -1.31 7.58
C ARG A 41 0.66 -2.60 8.10
N PRO A 42 0.29 -3.12 9.29
CA PRO A 42 -0.62 -2.52 10.27
C PRO A 42 -0.02 -1.30 10.96
N ILE A 43 -0.89 -0.44 11.51
CA ILE A 43 -0.50 0.71 12.36
C ILE A 43 -1.20 0.52 13.70
N SER A 44 -0.52 0.90 14.79
CA SER A 44 -1.14 0.85 16.12
C SER A 44 -2.32 1.83 16.23
N PRO A 45 -3.40 1.48 16.94
CA PRO A 45 -4.49 2.42 17.21
C PRO A 45 -4.07 3.56 18.15
N ARG A 46 -2.94 3.43 18.84
CA ARG A 46 -2.38 4.42 19.75
C ARG A 46 -1.47 5.37 19.00
N THR A 47 -1.86 6.64 18.95
CA THR A 47 -1.12 7.68 18.23
C THR A 47 0.31 7.85 18.77
N GLU A 48 0.50 7.66 20.07
CA GLU A 48 1.79 7.72 20.76
C GLU A 48 2.77 6.61 20.33
N GLU A 49 2.27 5.46 19.87
CA GLU A 49 3.11 4.37 19.35
C GLU A 49 3.57 4.65 17.91
N GLY A 50 2.93 5.60 17.22
CA GLY A 50 3.32 6.05 15.88
C GLY A 50 3.50 4.91 14.89
N SER A 51 4.69 4.81 14.30
CA SER A 51 5.05 3.76 13.34
C SER A 51 5.73 2.53 13.94
N LEU A 52 5.81 2.45 15.27
CA LEU A 52 6.50 1.34 15.95
C LEU A 52 5.64 0.07 15.93
N ILE A 53 6.21 -1.00 15.37
CA ILE A 53 5.67 -2.36 15.49
C ILE A 53 6.51 -3.10 16.51
N TRP A 54 5.92 -3.36 17.67
CA TRP A 54 6.57 -4.10 18.76
C TRP A 54 5.69 -5.24 19.24
N TYR A 55 6.28 -6.44 19.32
CA TYR A 55 5.63 -7.63 19.84
C TYR A 55 6.66 -8.62 20.36
N ASN A 56 6.19 -9.55 21.19
CA ASN A 56 7.00 -10.64 21.69
C ASN A 56 6.53 -11.96 21.06
N ILE A 57 7.45 -12.66 20.39
CA ILE A 57 7.18 -13.92 19.69
C ILE A 57 6.67 -15.01 20.64
N THR A 58 7.08 -14.99 21.92
CA THR A 58 6.59 -15.97 22.90
C THR A 58 5.21 -15.61 23.45
N ASN A 59 4.79 -14.34 23.32
CA ASN A 59 3.52 -13.86 23.86
C ASN A 59 2.45 -13.74 22.77
N GLN A 60 1.58 -14.74 22.71
CA GLN A 60 0.50 -14.83 21.74
C GLN A 60 -0.45 -13.62 21.75
N THR A 61 -0.63 -12.94 22.89
CA THR A 61 -1.50 -11.75 22.99
C THR A 61 -0.93 -10.59 22.17
N THR A 62 0.39 -10.38 22.23
CA THR A 62 1.06 -9.31 21.46
C THR A 62 1.06 -9.60 19.96
N ILE A 63 1.23 -10.88 19.58
CA ILE A 63 1.10 -11.33 18.19
C ILE A 63 -0.33 -11.07 17.68
N ASN A 64 -1.34 -11.49 18.45
CA ASN A 64 -2.74 -11.38 18.06
C ASN A 64 -3.17 -9.92 17.87
N LYS A 65 -2.59 -8.95 18.61
CA LYS A 65 -2.81 -7.51 18.37
C LYS A 65 -2.50 -7.15 16.90
N TRP A 66 -1.31 -7.50 16.42
CA TRP A 66 -0.88 -7.14 15.08
C TRP A 66 -1.56 -7.96 13.98
N VAL A 67 -1.78 -9.25 14.23
CA VAL A 67 -2.54 -10.11 13.31
C VAL A 67 -3.95 -9.57 13.10
N LYS A 68 -4.62 -9.15 14.18
CA LYS A 68 -5.96 -8.57 14.11
C LYS A 68 -5.98 -7.26 13.29
N LEU A 69 -5.03 -6.37 13.52
CA LEU A 69 -4.92 -5.11 12.76
C LEU A 69 -4.65 -5.37 11.27
N ALA A 70 -3.83 -6.37 10.93
CA ALA A 70 -3.59 -6.80 9.56
C ALA A 70 -4.85 -7.44 8.93
N ASP A 71 -5.58 -8.26 9.68
CA ASP A 71 -6.86 -8.84 9.24
C ASP A 71 -7.91 -7.76 8.96
N GLU A 72 -8.04 -6.77 9.83
CA GLU A 72 -8.94 -5.63 9.65
C GLU A 72 -8.58 -4.82 8.40
N PHE A 73 -7.29 -4.59 8.15
CA PHE A 73 -6.82 -3.93 6.93
C PHE A 73 -7.13 -4.74 5.67
N LEU A 74 -6.92 -6.06 5.71
CA LEU A 74 -7.11 -6.95 4.56
C LEU A 74 -8.56 -7.36 4.35
N LYS A 75 -9.48 -7.05 5.26
CA LYS A 75 -10.90 -7.42 5.17
C LYS A 75 -11.51 -7.10 3.79
N PRO A 76 -11.37 -5.90 3.21
CA PRO A 76 -11.93 -5.59 1.89
C PRO A 76 -11.37 -6.44 0.74
N TYR A 77 -10.16 -6.99 0.89
CA TYR A 77 -9.50 -7.82 -0.11
C TYR A 77 -9.85 -9.31 0.00
N LYS A 78 -10.51 -9.70 1.10
CA LYS A 78 -11.00 -11.07 1.32
C LYS A 78 -12.46 -11.25 0.89
N GLU A 79 -13.20 -10.15 0.77
CA GLU A 79 -14.57 -10.18 0.26
C GLU A 79 -14.59 -10.70 -1.19
N PRO A 80 -15.59 -11.50 -1.60
CA PRO A 80 -15.71 -11.97 -2.97
C PRO A 80 -15.72 -10.80 -3.95
N GLN A 81 -14.70 -10.77 -4.81
CA GLN A 81 -14.59 -9.78 -5.89
C GLN A 81 -15.39 -10.28 -7.12
N THR A 82 -16.68 -10.52 -6.92
CA THR A 82 -17.60 -11.06 -7.92
C THR A 82 -18.55 -9.96 -8.43
N GLY A 83 -18.82 -9.95 -9.73
CA GLY A 83 -19.69 -8.96 -10.39
C GLY A 83 -19.15 -8.49 -11.74
N GLU A 84 -19.96 -7.72 -12.47
CA GLU A 84 -19.67 -7.31 -13.87
C GLU A 84 -18.45 -6.37 -14.01
N ASN A 85 -18.10 -5.67 -12.93
CA ASN A 85 -17.04 -4.66 -12.94
C ASN A 85 -15.63 -5.27 -12.68
N PHE A 86 -15.56 -6.41 -11.99
CA PHE A 86 -14.29 -7.04 -11.65
C PHE A 86 -13.68 -7.77 -12.85
N VAL A 87 -12.43 -7.47 -13.16
CA VAL A 87 -11.68 -8.14 -14.24
C VAL A 87 -10.31 -8.61 -13.77
N ASN A 88 -9.85 -9.72 -14.36
CA ASN A 88 -8.47 -10.17 -14.20
C ASN A 88 -7.58 -9.30 -15.10
N CYS A 89 -6.84 -8.39 -14.47
CA CYS A 89 -5.90 -7.51 -15.16
C CYS A 89 -4.53 -8.15 -15.28
N ASN A 90 -3.84 -7.80 -16.35
CA ASN A 90 -2.40 -8.01 -16.50
C ASN A 90 -1.81 -6.84 -17.29
N PHE A 91 -0.50 -6.87 -17.55
CA PHE A 91 0.21 -5.78 -18.22
C PHE A 91 -0.28 -5.55 -19.67
N ASP A 92 -0.75 -6.59 -20.36
CA ASP A 92 -1.28 -6.49 -21.73
C ASP A 92 -2.79 -6.19 -21.77
N LYS A 93 -3.49 -6.45 -20.66
CA LYS A 93 -4.94 -6.34 -20.50
C LYS A 93 -5.27 -5.49 -19.27
N PRO A 94 -5.12 -4.16 -19.36
CA PRO A 94 -5.58 -3.24 -18.32
C PRO A 94 -7.12 -3.23 -18.24
N PRO A 95 -7.70 -2.73 -17.13
CA PRO A 95 -9.15 -2.64 -16.99
C PRO A 95 -9.73 -1.62 -17.98
N GLY A 96 -10.91 -1.92 -18.53
CA GLY A 96 -11.67 -0.98 -19.34
C GLY A 96 -12.34 0.14 -18.53
N PRO A 97 -13.12 1.02 -19.18
CA PRO A 97 -13.88 2.06 -18.50
C PRO A 97 -14.81 1.46 -17.44
N ASN A 98 -14.80 2.05 -16.24
CA ASN A 98 -15.58 1.59 -15.08
C ASN A 98 -15.31 0.14 -14.65
N GLN A 99 -14.24 -0.51 -15.12
CA GLN A 99 -13.80 -1.82 -14.64
C GLN A 99 -12.71 -1.67 -13.56
N VAL A 100 -12.60 -2.67 -12.68
CA VAL A 100 -11.59 -2.71 -11.62
C VAL A 100 -10.84 -4.03 -11.61
N CYS A 101 -9.54 -3.95 -11.35
CA CYS A 101 -8.70 -5.13 -11.24
C CYS A 101 -8.95 -5.89 -9.95
N ILE A 102 -9.13 -7.20 -10.08
CA ILE A 102 -9.11 -8.13 -8.96
C ILE A 102 -7.75 -8.01 -8.24
N THR A 103 -7.78 -7.93 -6.92
CA THR A 103 -6.60 -7.80 -6.07
C THR A 103 -6.64 -8.93 -5.05
N SER A 104 -6.00 -10.03 -5.39
CA SER A 104 -6.03 -11.24 -4.57
C SER A 104 -5.02 -11.18 -3.43
N VAL A 105 -5.43 -11.61 -2.23
CA VAL A 105 -4.52 -11.85 -1.10
C VAL A 105 -3.55 -13.02 -1.33
N ASN A 106 -3.82 -13.87 -2.33
CA ASN A 106 -3.00 -15.05 -2.61
C ASN A 106 -1.58 -14.69 -3.09
N GLN A 107 -1.41 -13.51 -3.69
CA GLN A 107 -0.10 -13.02 -4.15
C GLN A 107 0.83 -12.57 -3.02
N LEU A 108 0.35 -12.55 -1.76
CA LEU A 108 1.08 -12.05 -0.60
C LEU A 108 2.13 -13.03 -0.05
N GLY A 109 2.27 -14.23 -0.62
CA GLY A 109 3.37 -15.15 -0.30
C GLY A 109 3.46 -15.49 1.20
N ASN A 110 4.57 -15.14 1.85
CA ASN A 110 4.75 -15.35 3.29
C ASN A 110 3.88 -14.43 4.15
N CYS A 111 3.43 -13.31 3.59
CA CYS A 111 2.51 -12.37 4.21
C CYS A 111 1.03 -12.78 4.07
N HIS A 112 0.76 -14.06 3.78
CA HIS A 112 -0.60 -14.57 3.70
C HIS A 112 -1.22 -14.72 5.11
N PRO A 113 -2.55 -14.48 5.28
CA PRO A 113 -3.23 -14.64 6.57
C PRO A 113 -3.01 -16.01 7.25
N SER A 114 -2.91 -17.08 6.47
CA SER A 114 -2.66 -18.44 7.00
C SER A 114 -1.32 -18.57 7.74
N LYS A 115 -0.35 -17.70 7.46
CA LYS A 115 0.97 -17.63 8.11
C LYS A 115 1.02 -16.56 9.21
N LYS A 116 -0.13 -16.03 9.64
CA LYS A 116 -0.23 -14.93 10.62
C LYS A 116 0.66 -13.73 10.25
N TYR A 117 0.83 -13.49 8.95
CA TYR A 117 1.66 -12.39 8.42
C TYR A 117 3.11 -12.40 8.94
N GLY A 118 3.64 -13.57 9.30
CA GLY A 118 4.99 -13.72 9.84
C GLY A 118 5.17 -13.26 11.30
N PHE A 119 4.14 -12.72 11.97
CA PHE A 119 4.20 -12.30 13.38
C PHE A 119 4.41 -13.46 14.37
N ASN A 120 4.23 -14.71 13.95
CA ASN A 120 4.60 -15.89 14.74
C ASN A 120 6.09 -16.26 14.61
N SER A 121 6.88 -15.44 13.92
CA SER A 121 8.30 -15.62 13.67
C SER A 121 9.05 -14.31 13.85
N SER A 122 10.37 -14.35 13.68
CA SER A 122 11.24 -13.16 13.61
C SER A 122 11.17 -12.44 12.26
N SER A 123 10.23 -12.83 11.39
CA SER A 123 10.05 -12.24 10.07
C SER A 123 8.63 -11.67 9.87
N PRO A 124 8.28 -10.54 10.51
CA PRO A 124 6.96 -9.93 10.36
C PRO A 124 6.77 -9.31 8.98
N CYS A 125 5.51 -9.22 8.56
CA CYS A 125 5.13 -8.54 7.33
C CYS A 125 4.50 -7.17 7.59
N VAL A 126 4.84 -6.22 6.72
CA VAL A 126 4.16 -4.93 6.57
C VAL A 126 3.56 -4.82 5.15
N PHE A 127 2.42 -4.16 5.03
CA PHE A 127 1.74 -3.93 3.76
C PHE A 127 1.91 -2.50 3.32
N LEU A 128 2.43 -2.31 2.12
CA LEU A 128 2.58 -0.99 1.51
C LEU A 128 1.41 -0.69 0.57
N LYS A 129 0.93 0.54 0.62
CA LYS A 129 -0.20 1.04 -0.18
C LYS A 129 0.03 2.50 -0.55
N LEU A 130 -0.12 2.83 -1.82
CA LEU A 130 -0.07 4.21 -2.29
C LEU A 130 -1.40 4.94 -2.06
N ASN A 131 -1.30 6.24 -1.76
CA ASN A 131 -2.45 7.13 -1.70
C ASN A 131 -3.06 7.31 -3.09
N ARG A 132 -4.39 7.34 -3.16
CA ARG A 132 -5.13 7.50 -4.41
C ARG A 132 -5.15 8.98 -4.81
N ILE A 133 -4.63 9.29 -5.98
CA ILE A 133 -4.77 10.61 -6.61
C ILE A 133 -5.58 10.43 -7.89
N TYR A 134 -6.67 11.19 -8.02
CA TYR A 134 -7.53 11.12 -9.20
C TYR A 134 -6.76 11.52 -10.46
N GLY A 135 -6.83 10.68 -11.50
CA GLY A 135 -6.19 10.93 -12.79
C GLY A 135 -4.67 10.76 -12.81
N TRP A 136 -4.02 10.51 -11.67
CA TRP A 136 -2.57 10.40 -11.58
C TRP A 136 -2.03 9.19 -12.34
N LYS A 137 -0.99 9.41 -13.14
CA LYS A 137 -0.26 8.38 -13.88
C LYS A 137 1.18 8.33 -13.39
N PRO A 138 1.72 7.14 -13.09
CA PRO A 138 3.11 7.02 -12.70
C PRO A 138 4.03 7.12 -13.91
N ASP A 139 5.19 7.74 -13.72
CA ASP A 139 6.32 7.58 -14.62
C ASP A 139 7.12 6.34 -14.22
N PHE A 140 7.22 5.37 -15.13
CA PHE A 140 7.83 4.08 -14.84
C PHE A 140 9.31 4.06 -15.21
N TYR A 141 10.14 3.60 -14.27
CA TYR A 141 11.54 3.31 -14.55
C TYR A 141 11.69 1.91 -15.16
N THR A 142 11.73 1.85 -16.50
CA THR A 142 11.91 0.60 -17.25
C THR A 142 13.39 0.19 -17.41
N THR A 143 14.29 1.15 -17.22
CA THR A 143 15.74 0.94 -17.22
C THR A 143 16.28 1.27 -15.83
N PRO A 144 17.17 0.44 -15.25
CA PRO A 144 17.74 0.73 -13.95
C PRO A 144 18.56 2.02 -13.97
N LEU A 145 18.34 2.89 -12.98
CA LEU A 145 19.15 4.10 -12.77
C LEU A 145 20.39 3.79 -11.92
N GLU A 146 21.40 4.67 -12.00
CA GLU A 146 22.68 4.52 -11.29
C GLU A 146 22.49 4.50 -9.76
N ASP A 147 21.62 5.36 -9.23
CA ASP A 147 21.37 5.49 -7.79
C ASP A 147 20.47 4.39 -7.20
N MET A 148 19.96 3.46 -8.03
CA MET A 148 19.13 2.35 -7.53
C MET A 148 19.97 1.29 -6.81
N PRO A 149 19.44 0.65 -5.75
CA PRO A 149 20.11 -0.50 -5.13
C PRO A 149 20.33 -1.65 -6.13
N ASP A 150 21.48 -2.31 -6.05
CA ASP A 150 21.87 -3.34 -7.03
C ASP A 150 20.87 -4.51 -7.11
N GLY A 151 20.34 -4.93 -5.97
CA GLY A 151 19.30 -5.96 -5.91
C GLY A 151 17.99 -5.54 -6.59
N LEU A 152 17.71 -4.24 -6.71
CA LEU A 152 16.59 -3.73 -7.52
C LEU A 152 16.97 -3.65 -9.00
N LYS A 153 18.17 -3.13 -9.31
CA LYS A 153 18.67 -3.08 -10.70
C LYS A 153 18.62 -4.45 -11.36
N GLN A 154 19.09 -5.49 -10.67
CA GLN A 154 19.05 -6.86 -11.16
C GLN A 154 17.61 -7.34 -11.37
N HIS A 155 16.70 -7.05 -10.44
CA HIS A 155 15.29 -7.41 -10.57
C HIS A 155 14.65 -6.79 -11.81
N ILE A 156 14.87 -5.49 -12.05
CA ILE A 156 14.35 -4.79 -13.23
C ILE A 156 14.91 -5.39 -14.53
N LYS A 157 16.21 -5.76 -14.54
CA LYS A 157 16.85 -6.42 -15.69
C LYS A 157 16.25 -7.79 -16.02
N THR A 158 15.76 -8.53 -15.02
CA THR A 158 15.12 -9.85 -15.26
C THR A 158 13.72 -9.77 -15.86
N ARG A 159 13.06 -8.60 -15.80
CA ARG A 159 11.70 -8.40 -16.32
C ARG A 159 11.73 -8.11 -17.81
N GLN A 160 10.66 -8.47 -18.51
CA GLN A 160 10.55 -8.30 -19.95
C GLN A 160 9.30 -7.52 -20.33
N GLY A 161 9.39 -6.79 -21.45
CA GLY A 161 8.26 -6.06 -22.04
C GLY A 161 7.54 -5.13 -21.05
N GLU A 162 6.21 -5.24 -21.05
CA GLU A 162 5.30 -4.40 -20.28
C GLU A 162 5.36 -4.65 -18.76
N GLU A 163 5.90 -5.78 -18.30
CA GLU A 163 6.11 -6.04 -16.87
C GLU A 163 7.05 -5.02 -16.21
N LYS A 164 7.86 -4.31 -17.01
CA LYS A 164 8.71 -3.23 -16.51
C LYS A 164 7.93 -1.98 -16.10
N LYS A 165 6.68 -1.83 -16.57
CA LYS A 165 5.83 -0.68 -16.27
C LYS A 165 5.18 -0.86 -14.91
N GLN A 166 5.96 -0.64 -13.86
CA GLN A 166 5.46 -0.68 -12.49
C GLN A 166 6.25 0.27 -11.58
N ILE A 167 5.62 0.69 -10.49
CA ILE A 167 6.28 1.50 -9.47
C ILE A 167 7.07 0.55 -8.58
N TRP A 168 8.39 0.55 -8.75
CA TRP A 168 9.29 -0.30 -7.98
C TRP A 168 9.39 0.13 -6.52
N VAL A 169 9.53 -0.85 -5.63
CA VAL A 169 9.69 -0.60 -4.19
C VAL A 169 10.93 -1.31 -3.67
N THR A 170 11.65 -0.61 -2.81
CA THR A 170 12.77 -1.12 -2.03
C THR A 170 12.74 -0.54 -0.63
N CYS A 171 13.06 -1.37 0.36
CA CYS A 171 13.16 -1.05 1.77
C CYS A 171 14.62 -1.24 2.21
N ASN A 172 15.10 -0.37 3.10
CA ASN A 172 16.44 -0.41 3.68
C ASN A 172 16.36 0.03 5.15
N GLY A 173 17.33 -0.38 5.97
CA GLY A 173 17.53 0.15 7.32
C GLY A 173 17.99 1.62 7.28
N ILE A 174 17.57 2.42 8.26
CA ILE A 174 17.83 3.86 8.27
C ILE A 174 19.27 4.15 8.73
N ASN A 175 19.68 3.49 9.81
CA ASN A 175 21.02 3.60 10.38
C ASN A 175 21.77 2.27 10.28
N ASP A 176 23.05 2.26 10.67
CA ASP A 176 23.89 1.06 10.56
C ASP A 176 23.44 -0.05 11.51
N PHE A 177 22.87 0.32 12.67
CA PHE A 177 22.27 -0.64 13.60
C PHE A 177 21.11 -1.40 12.94
N ASP A 178 20.20 -0.72 12.24
CA ASP A 178 19.10 -1.37 11.53
C ASP A 178 19.61 -2.29 10.41
N LYS A 179 20.65 -1.85 9.69
CA LYS A 179 21.25 -2.63 8.59
C LYS A 179 21.91 -3.92 9.10
N GLU A 180 22.52 -3.89 10.28
CA GLU A 180 23.12 -5.06 10.91
C GLU A 180 22.08 -6.05 11.45
N ASN A 181 20.94 -5.54 11.93
CA ASN A 181 19.90 -6.36 12.56
C ASN A 181 18.84 -6.90 11.57
N ILE A 182 18.82 -6.43 10.33
CA ILE A 182 17.88 -6.87 9.29
C ILE A 182 18.65 -7.64 8.22
N ARG A 183 18.36 -8.94 8.07
CA ARG A 183 19.02 -9.79 7.08
C ARG A 183 18.63 -9.44 5.63
N GLY A 184 17.42 -8.93 5.43
CA GLY A 184 16.92 -8.52 4.13
C GLY A 184 15.41 -8.34 4.09
N PHE A 185 14.88 -8.16 2.89
CA PHE A 185 13.45 -7.95 2.65
C PHE A 185 12.97 -8.82 1.49
N ASN A 186 11.87 -9.54 1.68
CA ASN A 186 11.15 -10.21 0.61
C ASN A 186 9.89 -9.42 0.26
N TYR A 187 9.56 -9.37 -1.03
CA TYR A 187 8.44 -8.56 -1.54
C TYR A 187 7.42 -9.44 -2.26
N HIS A 188 6.14 -9.17 -2.02
CA HIS A 188 5.02 -9.95 -2.50
C HIS A 188 3.85 -9.03 -2.93
N PRO A 189 3.78 -8.59 -4.21
CA PRO A 189 4.81 -8.62 -5.26
C PRO A 189 5.82 -7.44 -5.12
N ARG A 190 6.90 -7.43 -5.92
CA ARG A 190 7.93 -6.37 -5.88
C ARG A 190 7.60 -5.16 -6.78
N GLY A 191 6.47 -4.51 -6.54
CA GLY A 191 6.09 -3.26 -7.21
C GLY A 191 4.58 -3.10 -7.42
N PHE A 192 4.15 -1.87 -7.70
CA PHE A 192 2.75 -1.57 -8.03
C PHE A 192 2.58 -1.54 -9.54
N ALA A 193 1.85 -2.50 -10.08
CA ALA A 193 1.69 -2.66 -11.52
C ALA A 193 0.93 -1.48 -12.17
N SER A 194 1.31 -1.13 -13.41
CA SER A 194 0.74 -0.01 -14.16
C SER A 194 -0.77 -0.08 -14.34
N TYR A 195 -1.32 -1.28 -14.53
CA TYR A 195 -2.74 -1.49 -14.83
C TYR A 195 -3.69 -1.12 -13.68
N TYR A 196 -3.18 -0.77 -12.49
CA TYR A 196 -3.98 -0.20 -11.40
C TYR A 196 -4.17 1.32 -11.50
N TYR A 197 -3.49 1.97 -12.45
CA TYR A 197 -3.46 3.42 -12.64
C TYR A 197 -3.85 3.80 -14.07
N PRO A 198 -4.45 5.00 -14.28
CA PRO A 198 -4.81 5.99 -13.27
C PRO A 198 -6.06 5.63 -12.47
N TYR A 199 -6.13 6.13 -11.23
CA TYR A 199 -7.35 6.03 -10.42
C TYR A 199 -8.40 7.05 -10.92
N LYS A 200 -9.59 6.57 -11.30
CA LYS A 200 -10.70 7.39 -11.78
C LYS A 200 -11.98 7.22 -10.96
N ASN A 201 -11.84 6.96 -9.66
CA ASN A 201 -12.96 6.70 -8.76
C ASN A 201 -13.96 5.60 -9.18
N PRO A 202 -13.55 4.45 -9.77
CA PRO A 202 -14.50 3.42 -10.10
C PRO A 202 -15.04 2.73 -8.83
N LYS A 203 -16.32 2.35 -8.88
CA LYS A 203 -16.98 1.60 -7.80
C LYS A 203 -16.18 0.31 -7.51
N ASN A 204 -16.05 -0.04 -6.23
CA ASN A 204 -15.35 -1.24 -5.75
C ASN A 204 -13.84 -1.29 -5.99
N TYR A 205 -13.20 -0.18 -6.40
CA TYR A 205 -11.75 -0.15 -6.58
C TYR A 205 -11.00 -0.43 -5.28
N LEU A 206 -10.13 -1.44 -5.33
CA LEU A 206 -9.12 -1.71 -4.30
C LEU A 206 -7.76 -1.24 -4.81
N SER A 207 -6.99 -0.57 -3.94
CA SER A 207 -5.63 -0.20 -4.32
C SER A 207 -4.75 -1.45 -4.30
N PRO A 208 -3.75 -1.56 -5.18
CA PRO A 208 -2.77 -2.62 -5.07
C PRO A 208 -2.02 -2.52 -3.73
N ILE A 209 -1.68 -3.68 -3.19
CA ILE A 209 -0.92 -3.82 -1.94
C ILE A 209 0.32 -4.67 -2.19
N ILE A 210 1.40 -4.32 -1.51
CA ILE A 210 2.65 -5.08 -1.50
C ILE A 210 2.87 -5.58 -0.08
N GLY A 211 2.98 -6.89 0.12
CA GLY A 211 3.51 -7.46 1.36
C GLY A 211 5.03 -7.40 1.36
N VAL A 212 5.61 -6.80 2.38
CA VAL A 212 7.05 -6.78 2.63
C VAL A 212 7.33 -7.59 3.88
N GLU A 213 7.97 -8.74 3.73
CA GLU A 213 8.48 -9.56 4.82
C GLU A 213 9.87 -9.06 5.19
N ILE A 214 10.05 -8.67 6.44
CA ILE A 214 11.35 -8.25 6.99
C ILE A 214 12.04 -9.51 7.49
N VAL A 215 13.15 -9.91 6.90
CA VAL A 215 13.73 -11.25 7.13
C VAL A 215 14.62 -11.25 8.36
N ASN A 216 14.33 -12.18 9.28
CA ASN A 216 15.14 -12.52 10.46
C ASN A 216 15.66 -11.30 11.23
N ILE A 217 14.75 -10.55 11.84
CA ILE A 217 15.13 -9.46 12.74
C ILE A 217 15.77 -10.06 13.99
N THR A 218 17.01 -9.67 14.30
CA THR A 218 17.68 -10.09 15.53
C THR A 218 17.04 -9.45 16.75
N HIS A 219 16.76 -10.26 17.76
CA HIS A 219 16.20 -9.80 19.02
C HIS A 219 17.25 -9.04 19.83
N LYS A 220 16.92 -7.82 20.25
CA LYS A 220 17.42 -7.32 21.53
C LYS A 220 16.36 -7.60 22.59
N SER A 221 16.76 -8.27 23.68
CA SER A 221 16.09 -8.09 24.96
C SER A 221 16.02 -6.59 25.22
N SER A 222 14.82 -6.05 25.39
CA SER A 222 14.63 -4.69 25.88
C SER A 222 15.25 -4.62 27.27
N GLU A 223 16.55 -4.33 27.34
CA GLU A 223 17.16 -3.80 28.53
C GLU A 223 16.51 -2.44 28.73
N SER A 224 15.77 -2.35 29.83
CA SER A 224 15.17 -1.13 30.35
C SER A 224 16.15 0.03 30.21
N VAL A 225 15.79 0.99 29.36
CA VAL A 225 16.43 2.32 29.43
C VAL A 225 16.00 2.91 30.78
N PRO A 226 16.95 3.35 31.63
CA PRO A 226 16.67 3.91 32.94
C PRO A 226 15.81 5.19 32.88
#